data_AF-A0A5K1HSF1-F1
#
_entry.id   AF-A0A5K1HSF1-F1
#
_cell.length_a   1.000
_cell.length_b   1.000
_cell.length_c   1.000
_cell.angle_alpha   90.00
_cell.angle_beta   90.00
_cell.angle_gamma   90.00
#
_symmetry.space_group_name_H-M   'P 1'
#
loop_
_entity.id
_entity.type
_entity.pdbx_description
1 polymer ?
#
loop_
_entity_poly.entity_id
_entity_poly.type
_entity_poly.pdbx_seq_one_letter_code
_entity_poly.pdbx_strand_id
1 'polypeptide(L)'
;GIVASGYLTVGKGNSALAFLFYGQKDVRSESQLRNYPTVLWLNGGPGSSSQIGNLQEIGPLQLFKQFDTTIRNNNYTWANKYNLLFIDQPVGTGLSYAESDSAFVKSLD
;
A
#
# COMPACT_ATOMS: atom_id res chain seq x y z
N GLY A 1 -13.97 -7.94 -0.68
CA GLY A 1 -13.11 -8.42 0.42
C GLY A 1 -13.03 -7.37 1.50
N ILE A 2 -12.37 -7.68 2.60
CA ILE A 2 -12.02 -6.68 3.62
C ILE A 2 -11.00 -5.71 3.02
N VAL A 3 -11.21 -4.41 3.20
CA VAL A 3 -10.27 -3.37 2.78
C VAL A 3 -10.06 -2.43 3.97
N ALA A 4 -8.81 -2.05 4.22
CA ALA A 4 -8.46 -1.07 5.23
C ALA A 4 -7.39 -0.13 4.69
N SER A 5 -7.40 1.11 5.14
CA SER A 5 -6.32 2.06 4.88
C SER A 5 -6.15 2.95 6.09
N GLY A 6 -4.96 3.54 6.22
CA GLY A 6 -4.67 4.42 7.34
C GLY A 6 -3.20 4.77 7.43
N TYR A 7 -2.81 5.19 8.62
CA TYR A 7 -1.48 5.68 8.92
C TYR A 7 -0.90 4.93 10.11
N LEU A 8 0.36 4.52 9.98
CA LEU A 8 1.18 3.99 11.06
C LEU A 8 2.16 5.07 11.49
N THR A 9 1.97 5.63 12.69
CA THR A 9 2.89 6.62 13.26
C THR A 9 4.27 6.00 13.48
N VAL A 10 5.33 6.72 13.11
CA VAL A 10 6.71 6.25 13.22
C VAL A 10 7.61 7.27 13.93
N GLY A 11 8.46 6.78 14.83
CA GLY A 11 9.39 7.61 15.60
C GLY A 11 8.72 8.36 16.77
N LYS A 12 9.41 9.38 17.29
CA LYS A 12 8.95 10.19 18.43
C LYS A 12 8.13 11.43 18.01
N GLY A 13 7.91 11.64 16.72
CA GLY A 13 7.11 12.75 16.17
C GLY A 13 5.80 12.28 15.56
N ASN A 14 5.09 13.19 14.88
CA ASN A 14 3.83 12.93 14.20
C ASN A 14 3.99 12.50 12.73
N SER A 15 5.17 12.02 12.32
CA SER A 15 5.36 11.43 10.99
C SER A 15 4.65 10.07 10.89
N ALA A 16 4.16 9.71 9.71
CA ALA A 16 3.47 8.44 9.53
C ALA A 16 3.64 7.81 8.14
N LEU A 17 3.62 6.48 8.11
CA LEU A 17 3.57 5.68 6.89
C LEU A 17 2.10 5.38 6.53
N ALA A 18 1.68 5.75 5.33
CA ALA A 18 0.39 5.39 4.79
C ALA A 18 0.40 3.92 4.35
N PHE A 19 -0.69 3.21 4.63
CA PHE A 19 -0.90 1.85 4.17
C PHE A 19 -2.27 1.66 3.51
N LEU A 20 -2.31 0.76 2.55
CA LEU A 20 -3.54 0.19 2.00
C LEU A 20 -3.48 -1.33 2.12
N PHE A 21 -4.54 -1.92 2.63
CA PHE A 21 -4.68 -3.35 2.86
C PHE A 21 -5.89 -3.91 2.13
N TYR A 22 -5.70 -5.04 1.47
CA TYR A 22 -6.75 -5.83 0.85
C TYR A 22 -6.67 -7.25 1.39
N GLY A 23 -7.74 -7.72 2.03
CA GLY A 23 -7.90 -9.14 2.30
C GLY A 23 -8.02 -9.92 0.99
N GLN A 24 -7.70 -11.21 1.03
CA GLN A 24 -7.94 -12.12 -0.10
C GLN A 24 -9.40 -11.98 -0.60
N LYS A 25 -9.62 -12.10 -1.92
CA LYS A 25 -10.86 -11.68 -2.60
C LYS A 25 -12.16 -12.29 -2.05
N ASP A 26 -12.12 -13.49 -1.49
CA ASP A 26 -13.25 -14.26 -0.97
C ASP A 26 -13.43 -14.09 0.54
N VAL A 27 -12.50 -13.44 1.23
CA VAL A 27 -12.62 -13.12 2.66
C VAL A 27 -13.77 -12.14 2.89
N ARG A 28 -14.60 -12.45 3.90
CA ARG A 28 -15.76 -11.65 4.33
C ARG A 28 -15.73 -11.28 5.82
N SER A 29 -14.86 -11.88 6.63
CA SER A 29 -14.68 -11.56 8.05
C SER A 29 -13.20 -11.52 8.45
N GLU A 30 -12.86 -10.77 9.50
CA GLU A 30 -11.47 -10.64 9.95
C GLU A 30 -10.88 -11.97 10.40
N SER A 31 -11.70 -12.84 11.00
CA SER A 31 -11.30 -14.20 11.38
C SER A 31 -10.79 -15.02 10.20
N GLN A 32 -11.36 -14.84 9.00
CA GLN A 32 -10.97 -15.55 7.78
C GLN A 32 -9.64 -15.04 7.20
N LEU A 33 -9.19 -13.83 7.53
CA LEU A 33 -7.90 -13.30 7.03
C LEU A 33 -6.73 -14.21 7.42
N ARG A 34 -6.82 -14.86 8.59
CA ARG A 34 -5.78 -15.76 9.13
C ARG A 34 -5.58 -17.03 8.29
N ASN A 35 -6.53 -17.35 7.41
CA ASN A 35 -6.44 -18.51 6.52
C ASN A 35 -5.55 -18.25 5.29
N TYR A 36 -5.15 -16.98 5.06
CA TYR A 36 -4.37 -16.58 3.90
C TYR A 36 -3.09 -15.84 4.32
N PRO A 37 -1.96 -16.06 3.64
CA PRO A 37 -0.73 -15.32 3.94
C PRO A 37 -0.89 -13.84 3.61
N THR A 38 -0.18 -12.98 4.35
CA THR A 38 -0.08 -11.55 4.02
C THR A 38 1.21 -11.27 3.29
N VAL A 39 1.11 -10.68 2.10
CA VAL A 39 2.23 -10.15 1.32
C VAL A 39 2.35 -8.65 1.61
N LEU A 40 3.50 -8.24 2.14
CA LEU A 40 3.91 -6.85 2.16
C LEU A 40 4.54 -6.52 0.80
N TRP A 41 4.03 -5.49 0.13
CA TRP A 41 4.56 -5.00 -1.15
C TRP A 41 5.12 -3.59 -1.00
N LEU A 42 6.36 -3.40 -1.48
CA LEU A 42 7.08 -2.14 -1.44
C LEU A 42 7.61 -1.81 -2.83
N ASN A 43 7.21 -0.66 -3.37
CA ASN A 43 7.87 -0.09 -4.54
C ASN A 43 9.18 0.62 -4.12
N GLY A 44 10.10 0.73 -5.09
CA GLY A 44 11.46 1.27 -4.88
C GLY A 44 11.57 2.76 -5.22
N GLY A 45 12.56 3.10 -6.06
CA GLY A 45 12.90 4.49 -6.42
C GLY A 45 14.36 4.78 -6.12
N PRO A 46 14.70 5.28 -4.91
CA PRO A 46 13.88 5.41 -3.69
C PRO A 46 12.81 6.50 -3.73
N GLY A 47 11.77 6.37 -2.90
CA GLY A 47 10.70 7.38 -2.76
C GLY A 47 9.50 7.22 -3.70
N SER A 48 9.35 6.07 -4.36
CA SER A 48 8.16 5.78 -5.18
C SER A 48 7.04 5.20 -4.32
N SER A 49 5.81 5.69 -4.53
CA SER A 49 4.64 5.17 -3.84
C SER A 49 4.37 3.70 -4.18
N SER A 50 4.04 2.90 -3.16
CA SER A 50 3.60 1.52 -3.35
C SER A 50 2.19 1.43 -3.94
N GLN A 51 1.50 2.57 -4.09
CA GLN A 51 0.24 2.63 -4.81
C GLN A 51 0.41 2.44 -6.32
N ILE A 52 1.63 2.55 -6.85
CA ILE A 52 1.96 2.10 -8.20
C ILE A 52 1.75 0.59 -8.30
N GLY A 53 2.35 -0.20 -7.39
CA GLY A 53 2.13 -1.64 -7.32
C GLY A 53 0.68 -2.04 -7.06
N ASN A 54 -0.01 -1.25 -6.26
CA ASN A 54 -1.43 -1.45 -6.00
C ASN A 54 -2.28 -1.27 -7.27
N LEU A 55 -2.13 -0.15 -7.97
CA LEU A 55 -3.08 0.27 -9.02
C LEU A 55 -2.60 -0.05 -10.44
N GLN A 56 -1.35 -0.47 -10.63
CA GLN A 56 -0.78 -0.72 -11.96
C GLN A 56 -0.13 -2.11 -12.08
N GLU A 57 0.10 -2.81 -10.97
CA GLU A 57 0.77 -4.11 -10.97
C GLU A 57 -0.14 -5.22 -10.42
N ILE A 58 -0.11 -5.46 -9.10
CA ILE A 58 -0.64 -6.68 -8.47
C ILE A 58 -1.92 -6.48 -7.64
N GLY A 59 -2.32 -5.25 -7.37
CA GLY A 59 -3.51 -4.98 -6.56
C GLY A 59 -4.83 -5.33 -7.28
N PRO A 60 -5.95 -5.31 -6.54
CA PRO A 60 -7.25 -5.79 -7.04
C PRO A 60 -7.90 -4.86 -8.05
N LEU A 61 -7.47 -3.60 -8.09
CA LEU A 61 -7.98 -2.58 -8.99
C LEU A 61 -6.85 -2.10 -9.89
N GLN A 62 -7.19 -1.73 -11.13
CA GLN A 62 -6.24 -1.22 -12.12
C GLN A 62 -6.68 0.12 -12.69
N LEU A 63 -5.70 1.02 -12.83
CA LEU A 63 -5.78 2.27 -13.58
C LEU A 63 -4.84 2.16 -14.78
N PHE A 64 -5.40 2.25 -15.99
CA PHE A 64 -4.66 1.92 -17.21
C PHE A 64 -3.97 3.12 -17.88
N LYS A 65 -4.43 4.36 -17.64
CA LYS A 65 -3.88 5.56 -18.30
C LYS A 65 -3.93 6.78 -17.41
N GLN A 66 -2.94 7.65 -17.57
CA GLN A 66 -2.73 8.88 -16.79
C GLN A 66 -3.93 9.86 -16.79
N PHE A 67 -4.80 9.80 -17.80
CA PHE A 67 -6.00 10.63 -17.94
C PHE A 67 -7.30 9.82 -17.99
N ASP A 68 -7.23 8.51 -17.79
CA ASP A 68 -8.40 7.65 -17.69
C ASP A 68 -8.63 7.31 -16.21
N THR A 69 -9.65 7.93 -15.62
CA THR A 69 -10.05 7.67 -14.24
C THR A 69 -10.92 6.42 -14.09
N THR A 70 -11.13 5.65 -15.16
CA THR A 70 -11.88 4.41 -15.12
C THR A 70 -11.13 3.36 -14.31
N ILE A 71 -11.68 3.02 -13.14
CA ILE A 71 -11.21 1.92 -12.31
C ILE A 71 -11.76 0.60 -12.88
N ARG A 72 -10.88 -0.39 -13.04
CA ARG A 72 -11.27 -1.74 -13.46
C ARG A 72 -10.80 -2.77 -12.46
N ASN A 73 -11.50 -3.89 -12.38
CA ASN A 73 -11.02 -5.05 -11.62
C ASN A 73 -9.80 -5.66 -12.34
N ASN A 74 -8.77 -5.98 -11.56
CA ASN A 74 -7.62 -6.75 -12.03
C ASN A 74 -7.90 -8.24 -11.85
N ASN A 75 -8.23 -8.94 -12.95
CA ASN A 75 -8.49 -10.38 -12.91
C ASN A 75 -7.25 -11.21 -12.49
N TYR A 76 -6.05 -10.64 -12.62
CA TYR A 76 -4.77 -11.28 -12.30
C TYR A 76 -4.17 -10.81 -10.96
N THR A 77 -4.97 -10.14 -10.13
CA THR A 77 -4.51 -9.68 -8.82
C THR A 77 -3.93 -10.80 -7.95
N TRP A 78 -2.91 -10.46 -7.16
CA TRP A 78 -2.39 -11.38 -6.14
C TRP A 78 -3.37 -11.57 -4.97
N ALA A 79 -4.37 -10.69 -4.82
CA ALA A 79 -5.46 -10.84 -3.86
C ALA A 79 -6.35 -12.07 -4.15
N ASN A 80 -6.14 -12.76 -5.28
CA ASN A 80 -6.73 -14.07 -5.53
C ASN A 80 -6.23 -15.15 -4.54
N LYS A 81 -5.02 -15.00 -3.99
CA LYS A 81 -4.37 -16.02 -3.15
C LYS A 81 -3.88 -15.49 -1.80
N TYR A 82 -3.71 -14.18 -1.65
CA TYR A 82 -3.08 -13.57 -0.49
C TYR A 82 -3.88 -12.38 0.03
N ASN A 83 -3.63 -12.01 1.28
CA ASN A 83 -3.88 -10.64 1.72
C ASN A 83 -2.72 -9.77 1.23
N LEU A 84 -3.01 -8.55 0.77
CA LEU A 84 -2.00 -7.61 0.27
C LEU A 84 -1.93 -6.39 1.18
N LEU A 85 -0.72 -6.03 1.59
CA LEU A 85 -0.41 -4.81 2.35
C LEU A 85 0.58 -3.97 1.54
N PHE A 86 0.13 -2.81 1.09
CA PHE A 86 0.96 -1.82 0.41
C PHE A 86 1.32 -0.72 1.41
N ILE A 87 2.60 -0.39 1.54
CA ILE A 87 3.07 0.70 2.41
C ILE A 87 3.87 1.68 1.57
N ASP A 88 3.50 2.95 1.62
CA ASP A 88 4.28 4.01 1.00
C ASP A 88 5.47 4.33 1.90
N GLN A 89 6.68 4.09 1.40
CA GLN A 89 7.93 4.23 2.17
C GLN A 89 9.04 4.79 1.29
N PRO A 90 10.02 5.51 1.86
CA PRO A 90 10.14 5.94 3.26
C PRO A 90 9.14 7.05 3.66
N VAL A 91 9.25 7.56 4.90
CA VAL A 91 8.50 8.74 5.37
C VAL A 91 8.62 9.88 4.35
N GLY A 92 7.47 10.46 3.96
CA GLY A 92 7.39 11.48 2.90
C GLY A 92 7.07 10.96 1.50
N THR A 93 7.03 9.64 1.32
CA THR A 93 6.71 9.02 0.03
C THR A 93 5.21 8.92 -0.18
N GLY A 94 4.73 9.31 -1.36
CA GLY A 94 3.33 9.10 -1.75
C GLY A 94 2.36 9.72 -0.74
N LEU A 95 1.53 8.89 -0.11
CA LEU A 95 0.58 9.34 0.91
C LEU A 95 1.21 9.46 2.30
N SER A 96 2.40 8.89 2.54
CA SER A 96 3.13 9.00 3.81
C SER A 96 3.67 10.41 4.02
N TYR A 97 3.65 10.90 5.25
CA TYR A 97 4.04 12.29 5.55
C TYR A 97 5.06 12.40 6.67
N ALA A 98 5.89 13.42 6.56
CA ALA A 98 6.82 13.87 7.59
C ALA A 98 6.21 15.09 8.31
N GLU A 99 6.35 15.15 9.63
CA GLU A 99 5.92 16.34 10.41
C GLU A 99 6.83 17.55 10.17
N SER A 100 8.10 17.32 9.84
CA SER A 100 9.06 18.39 9.53
C SER A 100 10.13 17.89 8.56
N ASP A 101 10.86 18.83 7.94
CA ASP A 101 11.95 18.51 7.01
C ASP A 101 13.05 17.64 7.64
N SER A 102 13.26 17.78 8.95
CA SER A 102 14.23 16.98 9.68
C SER A 102 13.85 15.50 9.82
N ALA A 103 12.56 15.18 9.65
CA ALA A 103 12.01 13.85 9.79
C ALA A 103 11.98 13.05 8.47
N PHE A 104 12.32 13.66 7.34
CA PHE A 104 12.57 12.90 6.11
C PHE A 104 13.75 11.96 6.30
N VAL A 105 13.65 10.77 5.69
CA VAL A 105 14.76 9.81 5.70
C VAL A 105 15.92 10.38 4.91
N LYS A 106 17.10 10.35 5.53
CA LYS A 106 18.36 10.76 4.93
C LYS A 106 19.20 9.53 4.62
N SER A 107 19.96 9.58 3.56
CA SER A 107 20.99 8.58 3.30
C SER A 107 22.01 8.57 4.44
N LEU A 108 22.53 7.39 4.76
CA LEU A 108 23.65 7.23 5.67
C LEU A 108 24.92 7.51 4.87
N ASP A 109 25.20 8.79 4.65
CA ASP A 109 26.45 9.25 4.04
C ASP A 109 27.52 9.44 5.13
#